data_AF-A0A938VS69-F1
#
_entry.id   AF-A0A938VS69-F1
#
_cell.length_a   1.000
_cell.length_b   1.000
_cell.length_c   1.000
_cell.angle_alpha   90.00
_cell.angle_beta   90.00
_cell.angle_gamma   90.00
#
_symmetry.space_group_name_H-M   'P 1'
#
loop_
_entity.id
_entity.type
_entity.pdbx_description
1 polymer ?
#
loop_
_entity_poly.entity_id
_entity_poly.type
_entity_poly.pdbx_seq_one_letter_code
_entity_poly.pdbx_strand_id
1 'polypeptide(L)'
;MKRFAAFAGAVVVICGGAAWLAVLLSQDALVERAVVTSAGVAAFTQLASFGVAKALMARKVGLFGAWGGAMAVRFAALVVYALLVFKVLALVPAPALVSFAVLLLLTSVIEPVFLNA
;
A
#
# COMPACT_ATOMS: atom_id res chain seq x y z
N MET A 1 -5.92 19.12 2.56
CA MET A 1 -6.91 18.17 2.00
C MET A 1 -6.65 17.84 0.53
N LYS A 2 -6.47 18.82 -0.38
CA LYS A 2 -6.22 18.56 -1.82
C LYS A 2 -5.11 17.52 -2.12
N ARG A 3 -3.97 17.61 -1.43
CA ARG A 3 -2.83 16.68 -1.62
C ARG A 3 -3.12 15.25 -1.14
N PHE A 4 -3.92 15.12 -0.07
CA PHE A 4 -4.35 13.80 0.41
C PHE A 4 -5.29 13.14 -0.59
N ALA A 5 -6.24 13.91 -1.15
CA ALA A 5 -7.13 13.42 -2.20
C ALA A 5 -6.36 13.03 -3.48
N ALA A 6 -5.37 13.83 -3.89
CA ALA A 6 -4.51 13.51 -5.04
C ALA A 6 -3.71 12.22 -4.82
N PHE A 7 -3.12 12.07 -3.62
CA PHE A 7 -2.42 10.85 -3.26
C PHE A 7 -3.36 9.64 -3.21
N ALA A 8 -4.55 9.78 -2.62
CA ALA A 8 -5.55 8.72 -2.60
C ALA A 8 -5.96 8.29 -4.02
N GLY A 9 -6.13 9.24 -4.93
CA GLY A 9 -6.34 8.96 -6.35
C GLY A 9 -5.19 8.16 -6.96
N ALA A 10 -3.94 8.57 -6.72
CA ALA A 10 -2.76 7.85 -7.21
C ALA A 10 -2.68 6.42 -6.65
N VAL A 11 -3.00 6.23 -5.37
CA VAL A 11 -3.06 4.90 -4.73
C VAL A 11 -4.12 4.02 -5.38
N VAL A 12 -5.32 4.54 -5.62
CA VAL A 12 -6.39 3.79 -6.30
C VAL A 12 -5.96 3.39 -7.72
N VAL A 13 -5.35 4.30 -8.46
CA VAL A 13 -4.87 4.01 -9.83
C VAL A 13 -3.76 2.95 -9.82
N ILE A 14 -2.78 3.06 -8.92
CA ILE A 14 -1.66 2.10 -8.85
C ILE A 14 -2.14 0.74 -8.36
N CYS A 15 -2.83 0.68 -7.22
CA CYS A 15 -3.30 -0.58 -6.64
C CYS A 15 -4.36 -1.24 -7.54
N GLY A 16 -5.32 -0.48 -8.04
CA GLY A 16 -6.36 -0.96 -8.94
C GLY A 16 -5.79 -1.41 -10.28
N GLY A 17 -4.92 -0.60 -10.90
CA GLY A 17 -4.31 -0.92 -12.19
C GLY A 17 -3.39 -2.14 -12.13
N ALA A 18 -2.56 -2.26 -11.08
CA ALA A 18 -1.70 -3.42 -10.89
C ALA A 18 -2.51 -4.69 -10.57
N ALA A 19 -3.58 -4.58 -9.75
CA ALA A 19 -4.47 -5.71 -9.50
C ALA A 19 -5.17 -6.16 -10.78
N TRP A 20 -5.72 -5.22 -11.56
CA TRP A 20 -6.36 -5.50 -12.83
C TRP A 20 -5.41 -6.19 -13.82
N LEU A 21 -4.17 -5.70 -13.95
CA LEU A 21 -3.15 -6.32 -14.80
C LEU A 21 -2.83 -7.75 -14.35
N ALA A 22 -2.69 -7.99 -13.04
CA ALA A 22 -2.42 -9.33 -12.51
C ALA A 22 -3.57 -10.32 -12.75
N VAL A 23 -4.82 -9.86 -12.70
CA VAL A 23 -6.00 -10.66 -13.03
C VAL A 23 -5.98 -11.06 -14.51
N LEU A 24 -5.71 -10.11 -15.40
CA LEU A 24 -5.62 -10.38 -16.84
C LEU A 24 -4.54 -11.41 -17.19
N LEU A 25 -3.40 -11.38 -16.50
CA LEU A 25 -2.26 -12.26 -16.78
C LEU A 25 -2.40 -13.66 -16.19
N SER A 26 -3.07 -13.81 -15.05
CA SER A 26 -3.14 -15.09 -14.34
C SER A 26 -4.25 -16.02 -14.84
N GLN A 27 -5.42 -15.45 -15.21
CA GLN A 27 -6.64 -16.22 -15.55
C GLN A 27 -7.02 -17.30 -14.50
N ASP A 28 -6.62 -17.10 -13.24
CA ASP A 28 -6.88 -18.01 -12.12
C ASP A 28 -7.65 -17.27 -11.02
N ALA A 29 -8.84 -17.77 -10.69
CA ALA A 29 -9.74 -17.15 -9.71
C ALA A 29 -9.15 -17.07 -8.28
N LEU A 30 -8.30 -18.02 -7.89
CA LEU A 30 -7.63 -18.01 -6.58
C LEU A 30 -6.54 -16.94 -6.54
N VAL A 31 -5.81 -16.77 -7.63
CA VAL A 31 -4.81 -15.71 -7.79
C VAL A 31 -5.48 -14.34 -7.81
N GLU A 32 -6.57 -14.20 -8.58
CA GLU A 32 -7.38 -12.99 -8.63
C GLU A 32 -7.84 -12.55 -7.24
N ARG A 33 -8.48 -13.45 -6.49
CA ARG A 33 -8.95 -13.13 -5.14
C ARG A 33 -7.82 -12.70 -4.22
N ALA A 34 -6.67 -13.37 -4.28
CA ALA A 34 -5.50 -13.02 -3.49
C ALA A 34 -4.97 -11.62 -3.83
N VAL A 35 -4.81 -11.31 -5.12
CA VAL A 35 -4.26 -10.01 -5.54
C VAL A 35 -5.24 -8.87 -5.28
N VAL A 36 -6.52 -9.02 -5.61
CA VAL A 36 -7.52 -7.96 -5.40
C VAL A 36 -7.68 -7.64 -3.91
N THR A 37 -7.72 -8.67 -3.07
CA THR A 37 -7.80 -8.50 -1.61
C THR A 37 -6.53 -7.84 -1.06
N SER A 38 -5.35 -8.30 -1.47
CA SER A 38 -4.08 -7.66 -1.11
C SER A 38 -4.01 -6.19 -1.55
N ALA A 39 -4.52 -5.87 -2.75
CA ALA A 39 -4.51 -4.51 -3.26
C ALA A 39 -5.39 -3.57 -2.43
N GLY A 40 -6.56 -4.04 -1.98
CA GLY A 40 -7.41 -3.29 -1.05
C GLY A 40 -6.71 -3.00 0.28
N VAL A 41 -6.08 -4.02 0.88
CA VAL A 41 -5.34 -3.86 2.14
C VAL A 41 -4.12 -2.94 1.97
N ALA A 42 -3.43 -3.04 0.83
CA ALA A 42 -2.30 -2.16 0.49
C ALA A 42 -2.75 -0.71 0.38
N ALA A 43 -3.85 -0.45 -0.34
CA ALA A 43 -4.41 0.89 -0.48
C ALA A 43 -4.78 1.49 0.89
N PHE A 44 -5.44 0.73 1.76
CA PHE A 44 -5.77 1.17 3.12
C PHE A 44 -4.51 1.52 3.93
N THR A 45 -3.53 0.62 3.92
CA THR A 45 -2.24 0.81 4.61
C THR A 45 -1.53 2.07 4.11
N GLN A 46 -1.59 2.32 2.80
CA GLN A 46 -0.95 3.45 2.16
C GLN A 46 -1.58 4.78 2.58
N LEU A 47 -2.91 4.85 2.68
CA LEU A 47 -3.61 6.03 3.17
C LEU A 47 -3.33 6.29 4.65
N ALA A 48 -3.30 5.24 5.47
CA ALA A 48 -2.99 5.35 6.90
C ALA A 48 -1.55 5.85 7.12
N SER A 49 -0.58 5.25 6.43
CA SER A 49 0.84 5.64 6.52
C SER A 49 1.10 7.06 6.00
N PHE A 50 0.43 7.48 4.92
CA PHE A 50 0.50 8.88 4.46
C PHE A 50 -0.12 9.86 5.46
N GLY A 51 -1.21 9.47 6.13
CA GLY A 51 -1.78 10.22 7.25
C GLY A 51 -0.75 10.45 8.37
N VAL A 52 -0.01 9.41 8.75
CA VAL A 52 1.09 9.49 9.71
C VAL A 52 2.20 10.40 9.20
N ALA A 53 2.62 10.26 7.94
CA ALA A 53 3.62 11.12 7.33
C ALA A 53 3.22 12.61 7.40
N LYS A 54 1.97 12.93 7.06
CA LYS A 54 1.43 14.29 7.15
C LYS A 54 1.40 14.81 8.58
N ALA A 55 1.06 13.97 9.55
CA ALA A 55 1.08 14.33 10.97
C ALA A 55 2.53 14.63 11.45
N LEU A 56 3.51 13.85 11.01
CA LEU A 56 4.92 14.09 11.31
C LEU A 56 5.45 15.36 10.64
N MET A 57 5.05 15.63 9.39
CA MET A 57 5.36 16.90 8.70
C MET A 57 4.78 18.10 9.44
N ALA A 58 3.56 18.00 9.97
CA ALA A 58 2.95 19.06 10.77
C ALA A 58 3.73 19.36 12.06
N ARG A 59 4.48 18.38 12.57
CA ARG A 59 5.37 18.50 13.74
C ARG A 59 6.81 18.92 13.39
N LYS A 60 7.07 19.34 12.14
CA LYS A 60 8.38 19.81 11.64
C LYS A 60 9.51 18.76 11.70
N VAL A 61 9.17 17.46 11.63
CA VAL A 61 10.14 16.34 11.64
C VAL A 61 11.00 16.27 10.37
N GLY A 62 10.62 17.03 9.33
CA GLY A 62 11.29 17.05 8.02
C GLY A 62 10.82 15.90 7.11
N LEU A 63 11.07 16.05 5.80
CA LEU A 63 10.56 15.13 4.77
C LEU A 63 11.00 13.68 4.99
N PHE A 64 12.31 13.46 5.18
CA PHE A 64 12.86 12.11 5.36
C PHE A 64 12.40 11.45 6.65
N GLY A 65 12.24 12.21 7.73
CA GLY A 65 11.72 11.67 8.99
C GLY A 65 10.23 11.32 8.91
N ALA A 66 9.43 12.14 8.22
CA ALA A 66 8.02 11.84 7.96
C ALA A 66 7.83 10.62 7.04
N TRP A 67 8.60 10.54 5.95
CA TRP A 67 8.58 9.40 5.03
C TRP A 67 9.10 8.12 5.70
N GLY A 68 10.17 8.21 6.50
CA GLY A 68 10.67 7.10 7.32
C GLY A 68 9.65 6.60 8.35
N GLY A 69 8.93 7.50 9.02
CA GLY A 69 7.84 7.13 9.92
C GLY A 69 6.69 6.41 9.18
N ALA A 70 6.39 6.84 7.96
CA ALA A 70 5.42 6.18 7.10
C ALA A 70 5.91 4.78 6.65
N MET A 71 7.23 4.60 6.40
CA MET A 71 7.81 3.28 6.11
C MET A 71 7.67 2.33 7.30
N ALA A 72 7.81 2.81 8.54
CA ALA A 72 7.63 1.98 9.73
C ALA A 72 6.20 1.40 9.80
N VAL A 73 5.18 2.21 9.48
CA VAL A 73 3.77 1.75 9.42
C VAL A 73 3.60 0.65 8.37
N ARG A 74 4.19 0.83 7.18
CA ARG A 74 4.11 -0.16 6.09
C ARG A 74 4.82 -1.45 6.44
N PHE A 75 6.00 -1.36 7.06
CA PHE A 75 6.74 -2.53 7.51
C PHE A 75 5.96 -3.32 8.58
N ALA A 76 5.38 -2.62 9.55
CA ALA A 76 4.50 -3.24 10.53
C ALA A 76 3.30 -3.93 9.86
N ALA A 77 2.67 -3.28 8.89
CA ALA A 77 1.58 -3.86 8.11
C ALA A 77 2.03 -5.09 7.30
N LEU A 78 3.22 -5.08 6.70
CA LEU A 78 3.82 -6.22 6.00
C LEU A 78 4.02 -7.41 6.92
N VAL A 79 4.55 -7.19 8.12
CA VAL A 79 4.71 -8.24 9.14
C VAL A 79 3.36 -8.81 9.55
N VAL A 80 2.39 -7.95 9.88
CA VAL A 80 1.03 -8.39 10.27
C VAL A 80 0.37 -9.16 9.13
N TYR A 81 0.51 -8.68 7.89
CA TYR A 81 -0.06 -9.32 6.72
C TYR A 81 0.56 -10.70 6.50
N ALA A 82 1.89 -10.80 6.59
CA ALA A 82 2.66 -12.01 6.37
C ALA A 82 2.53 -13.05 7.49
N LEU A 83 2.13 -12.66 8.70
CA LEU A 83 1.93 -13.61 9.80
C LEU A 83 0.47 -14.05 9.94
N LEU A 84 -0.48 -13.14 9.71
CA LEU A 84 -1.87 -13.30 10.12
C LEU A 84 -2.87 -13.09 8.99
N VAL A 85 -2.85 -11.95 8.31
CA VAL A 85 -3.98 -11.51 7.46
C VAL A 85 -4.25 -12.48 6.31
N PHE A 86 -3.22 -12.89 5.56
CA PHE A 86 -3.43 -13.79 4.43
C PHE A 86 -4.00 -15.16 4.86
N LYS A 87 -3.63 -15.63 6.07
CA LYS A 87 -4.12 -16.90 6.64
C LYS A 87 -5.58 -16.79 7.05
N VAL A 88 -5.92 -15.72 7.78
CA VAL A 88 -7.29 -15.45 8.23
C VAL A 88 -8.25 -15.32 7.04
N LEU A 89 -7.77 -14.73 5.94
CA LEU A 89 -8.54 -14.55 4.71
C LEU A 89 -8.50 -15.76 3.77
N ALA A 90 -7.79 -16.84 4.14
CA ALA A 90 -7.60 -18.04 3.33
C ALA A 90 -7.11 -17.75 1.89
N LEU A 91 -6.15 -16.83 1.75
CA LEU A 91 -5.58 -16.44 0.46
C LEU A 91 -4.40 -17.33 0.08
N VAL A 92 -4.16 -17.49 -1.23
CA VAL A 92 -2.97 -18.18 -1.74
C VAL A 92 -1.72 -17.39 -1.33
N PRO A 93 -0.74 -18.01 -0.64
CA PRO A 93 0.33 -17.27 0.03
C PRO A 93 1.19 -16.43 -0.91
N ALA A 94 1.73 -17.04 -1.98
CA ALA A 94 2.67 -16.35 -2.86
C ALA A 94 2.04 -15.14 -3.58
N PRO A 95 0.87 -15.25 -4.25
CA PRO A 95 0.22 -14.11 -4.85
C PRO A 95 -0.17 -13.03 -3.83
N ALA A 96 -0.65 -13.41 -2.65
CA ALA A 96 -1.06 -12.46 -1.62
C ALA A 96 0.12 -11.64 -1.09
N LEU A 97 1.22 -12.30 -0.71
CA LEU A 97 2.39 -11.66 -0.13
C LEU A 97 3.14 -10.80 -1.14
N VAL A 98 3.35 -11.32 -2.35
CA VAL A 98 4.10 -10.62 -3.40
C VAL A 98 3.32 -9.38 -3.85
N SER A 99 2.02 -9.51 -4.13
CA SER A 99 1.21 -8.35 -4.53
C SER A 99 1.17 -7.28 -3.44
N PHE A 100 0.97 -7.66 -2.17
CA PHE A 100 0.94 -6.72 -1.06
C PHE A 100 2.28 -5.96 -0.92
N ALA A 101 3.39 -6.68 -0.90
CA ALA A 101 4.73 -6.09 -0.78
C ALA A 101 5.07 -5.15 -1.94
N VAL A 102 4.80 -5.57 -3.18
CA VAL A 102 5.06 -4.78 -4.39
C VAL A 102 4.21 -3.51 -4.40
N LEU A 103 2.93 -3.60 -4.04
CA LEU A 103 2.05 -2.43 -4.01
C LEU A 103 2.45 -1.42 -2.94
N LEU A 104 2.83 -1.87 -1.75
CA LEU A 104 3.37 -0.99 -0.71
C LEU A 104 4.65 -0.28 -1.18
N LEU A 105 5.52 -0.98 -1.90
CA LEU A 105 6.75 -0.40 -2.44
C LEU A 105 6.49 0.60 -3.57
N LEU A 106 5.67 0.24 -4.55
CA LEU A 106 5.35 1.13 -5.68
C LEU A 106 4.74 2.45 -5.20
N THR A 107 3.82 2.36 -4.24
CA THR A 107 3.15 3.54 -3.71
C THR A 107 4.03 4.34 -2.75
N SER A 108 5.03 3.73 -2.09
CA SER A 108 5.99 4.46 -1.25
C SER A 108 6.98 5.30 -2.04
N VAL A 109 7.32 4.89 -3.27
CA VAL A 109 8.23 5.63 -4.16
C VAL A 109 7.64 6.97 -4.58
N ILE A 110 6.33 7.01 -4.85
CA ILE A 110 5.65 8.25 -5.28
C ILE A 110 5.32 9.17 -4.10
N GLU A 111 5.28 8.65 -2.87
CA GLU A 111 4.86 9.38 -1.66
C GLU A 111 5.61 10.69 -1.40
N PRO A 112 6.96 10.76 -1.52
CA PRO A 112 7.70 12.00 -1.30
C PRO A 112 7.24 13.16 -2.18
N VAL A 113 6.79 12.87 -3.41
CA VAL A 113 6.27 13.87 -4.35
C VAL A 113 5.02 14.56 -3.76
N PHE A 114 4.13 13.79 -3.12
CA PHE A 114 2.91 14.30 -2.51
C PHE A 114 3.12 14.91 -1.11
N LEU A 115 4.24 14.57 -0.45
CA LEU A 115 4.64 15.17 0.83
C LEU A 115 5.36 16.51 0.66
N ASN A 116 6.17 16.65 -0.40
CA ASN A 116 7.02 17.82 -0.64
C ASN A 116 6.35 18.91 -1.51
N ALA A 117 5.40 18.54 -2.38
CA ALA A 117 4.54 19.49 -3.08
C ALA A 117 3.62 20.20 -2.11
#